data_AF-A0A9D5RYM5-F1
#
_entry.id   AF-A0A9D5RYM5-F1
#
_cell.length_a   1.000
_cell.length_b   1.000
_cell.length_c   1.000
_cell.angle_alpha   90.00
_cell.angle_beta   90.00
_cell.angle_gamma   90.00
#
_symmetry.space_group_name_H-M   'P 1'
#
loop_
_entity.id
_entity.type
_entity.pdbx_description
1 polymer ?
#
loop_
_entity_poly.entity_id
_entity_poly.type
_entity_poly.pdbx_seq_one_letter_code
_entity_poly.pdbx_strand_id
1 'polypeptide(L)'
;MPKVALKFGESILVLDMWVAILLFFLINFIIFFTIIYLTQRSSRKKLKKVSIENEQIDDFYFRDIPFKDLETAFYVSTYYGITDNLSNFIGAMLLKWICEDKIDVYEIEDKTFIDMRKIFKTEIGFESAIYVRLLACANANRILEENEFKKFFQDSEQIINSLFYKLKKEVEEELLLQGLITKKTNEYGYEEIIPTKALEQKATELQGLKNFLNNFSSIEKKDAIQVHLWDDYLIYAQLFGIADKVENEFKKIYPDYNNLIKIDIAKVAIVNSLAISLRLTIRAFISILSSSNKD
;
A
#
# COMPACT_ATOMS: atom_id res chain seq x y z
N MET A 1 -80.46 -2.23 11.88
CA MET A 1 -79.17 -2.79 11.45
C MET A 1 -78.17 -1.73 10.91
N PRO A 2 -77.83 -0.62 11.59
CA PRO A 2 -76.84 0.34 11.06
C PRO A 2 -75.41 0.23 11.65
N LYS A 3 -75.21 -0.50 12.76
CA LYS A 3 -73.90 -0.54 13.46
C LYS A 3 -72.81 -1.37 12.76
N VAL A 4 -73.17 -2.25 11.83
CA VAL A 4 -72.22 -3.17 11.18
C VAL A 4 -71.49 -2.49 10.01
N ALA A 5 -72.18 -1.64 9.24
CA ALA A 5 -71.61 -0.93 8.11
C ALA A 5 -70.59 0.14 8.52
N LEU A 6 -70.82 0.85 9.63
CA LEU A 6 -69.88 1.84 10.20
C LEU A 6 -68.56 1.20 10.64
N LYS A 7 -68.60 0.03 11.29
CA LYS A 7 -67.39 -0.70 11.71
C LYS A 7 -66.53 -1.19 10.53
N PHE A 8 -67.17 -1.54 9.41
CA PHE A 8 -66.48 -2.01 8.21
C PHE A 8 -65.71 -0.88 7.51
N GLY A 9 -66.27 0.32 7.45
CA GLY A 9 -65.60 1.50 6.88
C GLY A 9 -64.38 1.95 7.70
N GLU A 10 -64.50 1.95 9.03
CA GLU A 10 -63.37 2.26 9.92
C GLU A 10 -62.22 1.23 9.78
N SER A 11 -62.53 -0.05 9.60
CA SER A 11 -61.50 -1.08 9.39
C SER A 11 -60.74 -0.94 8.07
N ILE A 12 -61.38 -0.45 7.01
CA ILE A 12 -60.72 -0.22 5.71
C ILE A 12 -59.77 0.98 5.82
N LEU A 13 -60.19 2.07 6.48
CA LEU A 13 -59.34 3.24 6.70
C LEU A 13 -58.10 2.92 7.55
N VAL A 14 -58.24 2.05 8.55
CA VAL A 14 -57.11 1.58 9.37
C VAL A 14 -56.15 0.73 8.53
N LEU A 15 -56.67 -0.13 7.64
CA LEU A 15 -55.84 -0.94 6.74
C LEU A 15 -55.02 -0.06 5.78
N ASP A 16 -55.64 0.94 5.16
CA ASP A 16 -54.97 1.88 4.26
C ASP A 16 -53.86 2.68 4.98
N MET A 17 -54.11 3.06 6.23
CA MET A 17 -53.11 3.73 7.06
C MET A 17 -51.89 2.83 7.34
N TRP A 18 -52.11 1.55 7.66
CA TRP A 18 -51.00 0.60 7.86
C TRP A 18 -50.22 0.33 6.57
N VAL A 19 -50.91 0.24 5.43
CA VAL A 19 -50.26 0.10 4.11
C VAL A 19 -49.39 1.33 3.79
N ALA A 20 -49.88 2.53 4.05
CA ALA A 20 -49.12 3.76 3.84
C ALA A 20 -47.86 3.84 4.71
N ILE A 21 -47.96 3.45 5.99
CA ILE A 21 -46.82 3.38 6.91
C ILE A 21 -45.78 2.37 6.40
N LEU A 22 -46.22 1.19 5.94
CA LEU A 22 -45.33 0.15 5.45
C LEU A 22 -44.58 0.60 4.17
N LEU A 23 -45.28 1.27 3.25
CA LEU A 23 -44.67 1.85 2.05
C LEU A 23 -43.65 2.95 2.38
N PHE A 24 -43.93 3.79 3.39
CA PHE A 24 -42.99 4.82 3.84
C PHE A 24 -41.68 4.20 4.36
N PHE A 25 -41.76 3.17 5.19
CA PHE A 25 -40.57 2.46 5.67
C PHE A 25 -39.81 1.76 4.55
N LEU A 26 -40.53 1.18 3.58
CA LEU A 26 -39.92 0.49 2.44
C LEU A 26 -39.15 1.46 1.52
N ILE A 27 -39.67 2.66 1.30
CA ILE A 27 -38.97 3.72 0.54
C ILE A 27 -37.71 4.18 1.29
N ASN A 28 -37.81 4.46 2.59
CA ASN A 28 -36.65 4.87 3.39
C ASN A 28 -35.57 3.78 3.45
N PHE A 29 -35.99 2.51 3.51
CA PHE A 29 -35.10 1.36 3.46
C PHE A 29 -34.34 1.31 2.12
N ILE A 30 -35.03 1.48 0.99
CA ILE A 30 -34.38 1.52 -0.34
C ILE A 30 -33.39 2.69 -0.44
N ILE A 31 -33.76 3.88 0.05
CA ILE A 31 -32.87 5.06 0.05
C ILE A 31 -31.62 4.78 0.89
N PHE A 32 -31.79 4.21 2.08
CA PHE A 32 -30.68 3.86 2.97
C PHE A 32 -29.71 2.85 2.32
N PHE A 33 -30.23 1.78 1.72
CA PHE A 33 -29.40 0.81 0.99
C PHE A 33 -28.75 1.40 -0.26
N THR A 34 -29.41 2.35 -0.93
CA THR A 34 -28.82 3.07 -2.08
C THR A 34 -27.67 3.97 -1.64
N ILE A 35 -27.79 4.68 -0.51
CA ILE A 35 -26.71 5.50 0.07
C ILE A 35 -25.55 4.62 0.52
N ILE A 36 -25.82 3.49 1.17
CA ILE A 36 -24.78 2.50 1.53
C ILE A 36 -24.09 1.98 0.27
N TYR A 37 -24.84 1.57 -0.74
CA TYR A 37 -24.29 1.08 -2.01
C TYR A 37 -23.41 2.14 -2.70
N LEU A 38 -23.84 3.40 -2.74
CA LEU A 38 -23.09 4.50 -3.34
C LEU A 38 -21.81 4.85 -2.54
N THR A 39 -21.88 4.83 -1.21
CA THR A 39 -20.72 5.07 -0.34
C THR A 39 -19.72 3.90 -0.40
N GLN A 40 -20.18 2.65 -0.46
CA GLN A 40 -19.32 1.48 -0.67
C GLN A 40 -18.70 1.44 -2.07
N ARG A 41 -19.40 1.97 -3.10
CA ARG A 41 -18.89 2.10 -4.48
C ARG A 41 -17.77 3.13 -4.61
N SER A 42 -17.78 4.19 -3.79
CA SER A 42 -16.70 5.18 -3.72
C SER A 42 -15.36 4.54 -3.29
N SER A 43 -15.41 3.59 -2.35
CA SER A 43 -14.23 2.92 -1.80
C SER A 43 -13.68 1.76 -2.65
N ARG A 44 -14.25 1.49 -3.83
CA ARG A 44 -13.86 0.37 -4.72
C ARG A 44 -13.44 0.81 -6.12
N LYS A 45 -13.07 2.07 -6.33
CA LYS A 45 -12.39 2.44 -7.58
C LYS A 45 -10.95 1.93 -7.49
N LYS A 46 -10.70 0.71 -7.98
CA LYS A 46 -9.35 0.29 -8.36
C LYS A 46 -8.79 1.40 -9.25
N LEU A 47 -7.62 1.94 -8.88
CA LEU A 47 -6.87 2.86 -9.74
C LEU A 47 -6.82 2.24 -11.14
N LYS A 48 -7.26 2.98 -12.15
CA LYS A 48 -7.17 2.55 -13.54
C LYS A 48 -5.67 2.41 -13.82
N LYS A 49 -5.17 1.17 -13.86
CA LYS A 49 -3.76 0.90 -14.17
C LYS A 49 -3.49 1.48 -15.56
N VAL A 50 -2.65 2.50 -15.62
CA VAL A 50 -2.19 3.04 -16.91
C VAL A 50 -1.08 2.10 -17.36
N SER A 51 -1.28 1.40 -18.47
CA SER A 51 -0.21 0.62 -19.08
C SER A 51 0.86 1.59 -19.55
N ILE A 52 2.11 1.35 -19.18
CA ILE A 52 3.24 2.06 -19.78
C ILE A 52 3.23 1.66 -21.28
N GLU A 53 3.05 2.63 -22.17
CA GLU A 53 3.03 2.39 -23.61
C GLU A 53 4.47 2.12 -24.09
N ASN A 54 4.89 0.86 -24.16
CA ASN A 54 6.06 0.44 -24.95
C ASN A 54 6.11 -1.09 -25.13
N GLU A 55 6.10 -1.56 -26.39
CA GLU A 55 6.23 -2.98 -26.78
C GLU A 55 7.57 -3.63 -26.34
N GLN A 56 8.52 -2.85 -25.83
CA GLN A 56 9.88 -3.31 -25.46
C GLN A 56 10.19 -3.20 -23.95
N ILE A 57 9.18 -2.97 -23.11
CA ILE A 57 9.40 -2.78 -21.66
C ILE A 57 10.02 -3.99 -20.99
N ASP A 58 9.69 -5.20 -21.42
CA ASP A 58 10.19 -6.43 -20.80
C ASP A 58 11.71 -6.60 -21.03
N ASP A 59 12.24 -6.04 -22.12
CA ASP A 59 13.66 -6.07 -22.49
C ASP A 59 14.40 -4.77 -22.11
N PHE A 60 13.72 -3.81 -21.49
CA PHE A 60 14.33 -2.58 -21.00
C PHE A 60 14.91 -2.79 -19.59
N TYR A 61 16.18 -2.43 -19.44
CA TYR A 61 16.93 -2.51 -18.19
C TYR A 61 17.43 -1.12 -17.81
N PHE A 62 17.17 -0.71 -16.57
CA PHE A 62 17.62 0.56 -16.04
C PHE A 62 18.30 0.34 -14.70
N ARG A 63 19.52 0.86 -14.54
CA ARG A 63 20.35 0.55 -13.38
C ARG A 63 20.16 1.56 -12.24
N ASP A 64 19.90 2.82 -12.57
CA ASP A 64 19.89 3.90 -11.59
C ASP A 64 18.56 3.95 -10.83
N ILE A 65 18.57 4.62 -9.69
CA ILE A 65 17.40 4.80 -8.83
C ILE A 65 16.55 5.98 -9.37
N PRO A 66 15.35 5.75 -9.95
CA PRO A 66 14.61 6.81 -10.65
C PRO A 66 13.93 7.82 -9.70
N PHE A 67 13.66 7.39 -8.46
CA PHE A 67 13.00 8.19 -7.43
C PHE A 67 13.84 8.21 -6.16
N LYS A 68 14.16 9.39 -5.65
CA LYS A 68 14.88 9.53 -4.37
C LYS A 68 14.01 9.18 -3.17
N ASP A 69 12.71 9.36 -3.32
CA ASP A 69 11.70 9.15 -2.29
C ASP A 69 10.93 7.84 -2.56
N LEU A 70 10.76 7.04 -1.50
CA LEU A 70 10.20 5.69 -1.60
C LEU A 70 8.67 5.75 -1.74
N GLU A 71 8.03 6.75 -1.15
CA GLU A 71 6.60 7.04 -1.21
C GLU A 71 6.16 7.31 -2.66
N THR A 72 6.92 8.13 -3.37
CA THR A 72 6.72 8.45 -4.79
C THR A 72 6.98 7.21 -5.64
N ALA A 73 8.05 6.46 -5.37
CA ALA A 73 8.32 5.20 -6.08
C ALA A 73 7.15 4.21 -5.93
N PHE A 74 6.58 4.08 -4.72
CA PHE A 74 5.42 3.23 -4.46
C PHE A 74 4.15 3.75 -5.15
N TYR A 75 3.87 5.05 -5.08
CA TYR A 75 2.73 5.67 -5.76
C TYR A 75 2.78 5.44 -7.27
N VAL A 76 3.92 5.74 -7.91
CA VAL A 76 4.12 5.56 -9.35
C VAL A 76 4.05 4.09 -9.73
N SER A 77 4.65 3.21 -8.92
CA SER A 77 4.54 1.76 -9.13
C SER A 77 3.10 1.29 -9.12
N THR A 78 2.28 1.81 -8.21
CA THR A 78 0.87 1.46 -8.09
C THR A 78 0.07 2.00 -9.29
N TYR A 79 0.33 3.25 -9.69
CA TYR A 79 -0.35 3.94 -10.79
C TYR A 79 -0.12 3.22 -12.14
N TYR A 80 1.13 2.82 -12.42
CA TYR A 80 1.54 2.15 -13.65
C TYR A 80 1.51 0.61 -13.57
N GLY A 81 1.08 0.04 -12.44
CA GLY A 81 0.91 -1.40 -12.28
C GLY A 81 2.20 -2.22 -12.14
N ILE A 82 3.32 -1.61 -11.78
CA ILE A 82 4.63 -2.27 -11.54
C ILE A 82 4.57 -3.12 -10.25
N THR A 83 4.06 -2.53 -9.17
CA THR A 83 3.77 -3.19 -7.88
C THR A 83 2.76 -2.34 -7.11
N ASP A 84 1.84 -2.97 -6.39
CA ASP A 84 0.82 -2.34 -5.55
C ASP A 84 0.77 -2.97 -4.13
N ASN A 85 1.79 -3.74 -3.77
CA ASN A 85 1.80 -4.52 -2.53
C ASN A 85 2.24 -3.66 -1.32
N LEU A 86 1.27 -3.27 -0.48
CA LEU A 86 1.49 -2.54 0.77
C LEU A 86 2.54 -3.21 1.66
N SER A 87 2.47 -4.53 1.87
CA SER A 87 3.37 -5.20 2.81
C SER A 87 4.82 -5.12 2.36
N ASN A 88 5.05 -5.19 1.04
CA ASN A 88 6.36 -5.00 0.44
C ASN A 88 6.86 -3.55 0.62
N PHE A 89 5.97 -2.57 0.43
CA PHE A 89 6.30 -1.16 0.65
C PHE A 89 6.66 -0.86 2.11
N ILE A 90 5.90 -1.40 3.07
CA ILE A 90 6.25 -1.29 4.49
C ILE A 90 7.60 -1.96 4.78
N GLY A 91 7.86 -3.14 4.21
CA GLY A 91 9.17 -3.78 4.31
C GLY A 91 10.29 -2.89 3.76
N ALA A 92 10.08 -2.27 2.60
CA ALA A 92 11.06 -1.36 2.01
C ALA A 92 11.32 -0.13 2.91
N MET A 93 10.29 0.41 3.58
CA MET A 93 10.46 1.47 4.57
C MET A 93 11.28 1.01 5.79
N LEU A 94 11.07 -0.21 6.29
CA LEU A 94 11.87 -0.75 7.38
C LEU A 94 13.34 -0.89 6.98
N LEU A 95 13.63 -1.37 5.76
CA LEU A 95 14.99 -1.42 5.23
C LEU A 95 15.63 -0.04 5.08
N LYS A 96 14.88 0.95 4.59
CA LYS A 96 15.33 2.36 4.54
C LYS A 96 15.72 2.85 5.93
N TRP A 97 14.88 2.63 6.94
CA TRP A 97 15.17 3.03 8.31
C TRP A 97 16.37 2.29 8.92
N ILE A 98 16.58 1.02 8.61
CA ILE A 98 17.79 0.28 9.03
C ILE A 98 19.04 0.90 8.39
N CYS A 99 19.00 1.21 7.08
CA CYS A 99 20.11 1.84 6.36
C CYS A 99 20.46 3.24 6.92
N GLU A 100 19.45 3.97 7.37
CA GLU A 100 19.56 5.29 8.02
C GLU A 100 19.90 5.19 9.52
N ASP A 101 20.17 3.98 10.04
CA ASP A 101 20.46 3.70 11.45
C ASP A 101 19.34 4.24 12.38
N LYS A 102 18.09 4.22 11.94
CA LYS A 102 16.93 4.73 12.70
C LYS A 102 16.27 3.66 13.57
N ILE A 103 16.27 2.41 13.11
CA ILE A 103 15.74 1.23 13.81
C ILE A 103 16.72 0.07 13.67
N ASP A 104 16.51 -0.98 14.44
CA ASP A 104 17.15 -2.28 14.22
C ASP A 104 16.13 -3.42 14.17
N VAL A 105 16.50 -4.56 13.60
CA VAL A 105 15.70 -5.78 13.57
C VAL A 105 16.55 -6.99 13.91
N TYR A 106 15.99 -7.90 14.69
CA TYR A 106 16.66 -9.13 15.09
C TYR A 106 15.66 -10.23 15.40
N GLU A 107 16.16 -11.47 15.47
CA GLU A 107 15.38 -12.64 15.84
C GLU A 107 15.94 -13.30 17.12
N ILE A 108 15.04 -13.70 18.01
CA ILE A 108 15.35 -14.50 19.21
C ILE A 108 14.35 -15.65 19.27
N GLU A 109 14.83 -16.89 19.30
CA GLU A 109 13.97 -18.09 19.37
C GLU A 109 12.85 -18.09 18.31
N ASP A 110 13.22 -17.83 17.04
CA ASP A 110 12.32 -17.74 15.88
C ASP A 110 11.24 -16.64 15.99
N LYS A 111 11.41 -15.68 16.91
CA LYS A 111 10.53 -14.51 17.02
C LYS A 111 11.27 -13.28 16.53
N THR A 112 10.60 -12.53 15.65
CA THR A 112 11.12 -11.26 15.14
C THR A 112 10.78 -10.10 16.05
N PHE A 113 11.76 -9.21 16.23
CA PHE A 113 11.65 -7.97 16.99
C PHE A 113 12.14 -6.79 16.15
N ILE A 114 11.44 -5.67 16.24
CA ILE A 114 11.86 -4.37 15.68
C ILE A 114 12.21 -3.45 16.85
N ASP A 115 13.46 -3.03 16.93
CA ASP A 115 13.96 -2.10 17.94
C ASP A 115 13.75 -0.66 17.49
N MET A 116 12.85 0.04 18.19
CA MET A 116 12.51 1.44 17.95
C MET A 116 12.95 2.34 19.11
N ARG A 117 13.94 1.92 19.92
CA ARG A 117 14.43 2.70 21.07
C ARG A 117 15.09 4.01 20.66
N LYS A 118 15.73 4.04 19.49
CA LYS A 118 16.33 5.24 18.92
C LYS A 118 15.24 6.16 18.36
N ILE A 119 14.85 7.15 19.14
CA ILE A 119 13.86 8.13 18.71
C ILE A 119 14.49 9.11 17.72
N PHE A 120 13.93 9.17 16.52
CA PHE A 120 14.31 10.13 15.50
C PHE A 120 13.15 11.06 15.14
N LYS A 121 13.47 12.22 14.57
CA LYS A 121 12.47 13.12 13.99
C LYS A 121 12.19 12.67 12.56
N THR A 122 10.90 12.67 12.23
CA THR A 122 10.39 12.46 10.88
C THR A 122 9.72 13.75 10.41
N GLU A 123 9.78 14.02 9.12
CA GLU A 123 8.98 15.10 8.54
C GLU A 123 7.49 14.76 8.65
N ILE A 124 6.65 15.80 8.73
CA ILE A 124 5.19 15.59 8.81
C ILE A 124 4.75 15.00 7.47
N GLY A 125 4.15 13.81 7.50
CA GLY A 125 3.82 13.08 6.27
C GLY A 125 3.34 11.66 6.53
N PHE A 126 3.43 10.80 5.52
CA PHE A 126 3.16 9.37 5.65
C PHE A 126 4.19 8.63 6.51
N GLU A 127 5.50 8.85 6.29
CA GLU A 127 6.58 8.21 7.07
C GLU A 127 6.39 8.40 8.58
N SER A 128 6.15 9.64 9.01
CA SER A 128 5.91 9.96 10.43
C SER A 128 4.65 9.32 10.99
N ALA A 129 3.59 9.22 10.18
CA ALA A 129 2.34 8.59 10.61
C ALA A 129 2.50 7.08 10.83
N ILE A 130 3.26 6.39 9.97
CA ILE A 130 3.61 4.98 10.16
C ILE A 130 4.51 4.82 11.39
N TYR A 131 5.57 5.62 11.50
CA TYR A 131 6.51 5.56 12.61
C TYR A 131 5.83 5.75 13.98
N VAL A 132 5.07 6.83 14.16
CA VAL A 132 4.37 7.13 15.42
C VAL A 132 3.42 5.99 15.80
N ARG A 133 2.80 5.37 14.80
CA ARG A 133 1.82 4.32 15.05
C ARG A 133 2.47 2.98 15.38
N LEU A 134 3.55 2.60 14.70
CA LEU A 134 4.38 1.45 15.10
C LEU A 134 4.94 1.64 16.50
N LEU A 135 5.40 2.85 16.84
CA LEU A 135 5.89 3.17 18.18
C LEU A 135 4.78 3.07 19.25
N ALA A 136 3.54 3.41 18.91
CA ALA A 136 2.39 3.26 19.81
C ALA A 136 1.96 1.80 20.01
N CYS A 137 2.26 0.93 19.04
CA CYS A 137 2.05 -0.52 19.18
C CYS A 137 3.16 -1.20 19.97
N ALA A 138 4.36 -0.63 19.97
CA ALA A 138 5.46 -1.12 20.79
C ALA A 138 5.13 -0.88 22.27
N ASN A 139 5.44 -1.85 23.13
CA ASN A 139 5.24 -1.69 24.55
C ASN A 139 6.22 -0.64 25.15
N ALA A 140 6.22 -0.44 26.48
CA ALA A 140 7.06 0.57 27.15
C ALA A 140 8.56 0.46 26.84
N ASN A 141 9.05 -0.71 26.42
CA ASN A 141 10.44 -0.94 26.03
C ASN A 141 10.79 -0.45 24.61
N ARG A 142 9.80 -0.02 23.81
CA ARG A 142 9.92 0.41 22.40
C ARG A 142 10.52 -0.66 21.48
N ILE A 143 10.31 -1.91 21.82
CA ILE A 143 10.60 -3.08 21.00
C ILE A 143 9.26 -3.64 20.57
N LEU A 144 9.07 -3.74 19.26
CA LEU A 144 7.83 -4.22 18.65
C LEU A 144 8.00 -5.69 18.26
N GLU A 145 7.16 -6.54 18.82
CA GLU A 145 7.11 -7.96 18.43
C GLU A 145 6.34 -8.16 17.12
N GLU A 146 6.62 -9.23 16.39
CA GLU A 146 5.91 -9.56 15.14
C GLU A 146 4.37 -9.54 15.29
N ASN A 147 3.84 -10.04 16.41
CA ASN A 147 2.39 -10.03 16.65
C ASN A 147 1.82 -8.63 16.89
N GLU A 148 2.59 -7.74 17.53
CA GLU A 148 2.22 -6.33 17.71
C GLU A 148 2.29 -5.58 16.37
N PHE A 149 3.31 -5.87 15.56
CA PHE A 149 3.44 -5.37 14.20
C PHE A 149 2.26 -5.80 13.32
N LYS A 150 1.82 -7.06 13.39
CA LYS A 150 0.64 -7.56 12.65
C LYS A 150 -0.65 -6.88 13.10
N LYS A 151 -0.85 -6.72 14.41
CA LYS A 151 -2.06 -6.07 14.97
C LYS A 151 -2.25 -4.66 14.44
N PHE A 152 -1.15 -3.91 14.22
CA PHE A 152 -1.23 -2.59 13.60
C PHE A 152 -2.01 -2.61 12.29
N PHE A 153 -1.91 -3.67 11.47
CA PHE A 153 -2.57 -3.75 10.18
C PHE A 153 -3.91 -4.50 10.16
N GLN A 154 -4.30 -5.15 11.27
CA GLN A 154 -5.59 -5.85 11.40
C GLN A 154 -6.72 -4.90 11.85
N ASP A 155 -6.46 -4.07 12.86
CA ASP A 155 -7.50 -3.22 13.48
C ASP A 155 -7.76 -1.92 12.72
N SER A 156 -7.29 -1.83 11.48
CA SER A 156 -6.92 -0.54 10.92
C SER A 156 -7.19 -0.39 9.42
N GLU A 157 -8.03 -1.21 8.77
CA GLU A 157 -8.31 -1.05 7.33
C GLU A 157 -8.71 0.39 6.95
N GLN A 158 -9.60 1.02 7.73
CA GLN A 158 -9.97 2.44 7.53
C GLN A 158 -8.78 3.39 7.72
N ILE A 159 -7.89 3.06 8.63
CA ILE A 159 -6.69 3.86 8.96
C ILE A 159 -5.62 3.66 7.88
N ILE A 160 -5.41 2.45 7.39
CA ILE A 160 -4.52 2.16 6.26
C ILE A 160 -5.03 2.89 5.02
N ASN A 161 -6.34 2.81 4.75
CA ASN A 161 -6.96 3.53 3.65
C ASN A 161 -6.80 5.05 3.79
N SER A 162 -6.95 5.59 5.01
CA SER A 162 -6.77 7.03 5.24
C SER A 162 -5.31 7.47 5.14
N LEU A 163 -4.36 6.65 5.62
CA LEU A 163 -2.93 6.87 5.47
C LEU A 163 -2.53 6.84 4.00
N PHE A 164 -3.05 5.91 3.20
CA PHE A 164 -2.80 5.88 1.77
C PHE A 164 -3.43 7.02 1.02
N TYR A 165 -4.64 7.42 1.39
CA TYR A 165 -5.26 8.61 0.83
C TYR A 165 -4.40 9.84 1.09
N LYS A 166 -3.82 9.94 2.29
CA LYS A 166 -2.88 10.99 2.66
C LYS A 166 -1.58 10.92 1.83
N LEU A 167 -0.93 9.74 1.75
CA LEU A 167 0.26 9.53 0.91
C LEU A 167 0.01 9.95 -0.53
N LYS A 168 -1.09 9.47 -1.11
CA LYS A 168 -1.49 9.80 -2.48
C LYS A 168 -1.57 11.31 -2.67
N LYS A 169 -2.23 12.01 -1.76
CA LYS A 169 -2.39 13.46 -1.84
C LYS A 169 -1.05 14.19 -1.72
N GLU A 170 -0.20 13.80 -0.76
CA GLU A 170 1.13 14.38 -0.55
C GLU A 170 2.02 14.22 -1.80
N VAL A 171 2.08 13.00 -2.33
CA VAL A 171 2.86 12.70 -3.54
C VAL A 171 2.30 13.44 -4.77
N GLU A 172 0.98 13.49 -4.96
CA GLU A 172 0.39 14.22 -6.08
C GLU A 172 0.65 15.73 -6.01
N GLU A 173 0.64 16.31 -4.81
CA GLU A 173 1.00 17.73 -4.61
C GLU A 173 2.47 17.98 -4.99
N GLU A 174 3.39 17.10 -4.56
CA GLU A 174 4.81 17.21 -4.92
C GLU A 174 5.05 17.03 -6.42
N LEU A 175 4.45 16.00 -7.03
CA LEU A 175 4.57 15.76 -8.48
C LEU A 175 4.00 16.93 -9.29
N LEU A 176 2.95 17.59 -8.81
CA LEU A 176 2.39 18.78 -9.45
C LEU A 176 3.37 19.96 -9.38
N LEU A 177 4.01 20.19 -8.22
CA LEU A 177 5.04 21.22 -8.04
C LEU A 177 6.26 20.97 -8.93
N GLN A 178 6.63 19.72 -9.13
CA GLN A 178 7.72 19.32 -10.04
C GLN A 178 7.33 19.38 -11.53
N GLY A 179 6.07 19.64 -11.86
CA GLY A 179 5.56 19.63 -13.22
C GLY A 179 5.52 18.23 -13.86
N LEU A 180 5.51 17.17 -13.04
CA LEU A 180 5.46 15.78 -13.50
C LEU A 180 4.03 15.29 -13.76
N ILE A 181 3.04 15.96 -13.19
CA ILE A 181 1.61 15.74 -13.47
C ILE A 181 0.89 17.07 -13.72
N THR A 182 -0.28 17.00 -14.33
CA THR A 182 -1.26 18.10 -14.38
C THR A 182 -2.62 17.59 -13.92
N LYS A 183 -3.48 18.51 -13.45
CA LYS A 183 -4.86 18.21 -13.06
C LYS A 183 -5.82 18.75 -14.10
N LYS A 184 -6.79 17.94 -14.53
CA LYS A 184 -7.87 18.35 -15.42
C LYS A 184 -9.20 17.89 -14.85
N THR A 185 -10.21 18.75 -14.88
CA THR A 185 -11.56 18.34 -14.52
C THR A 185 -12.20 17.59 -15.69
N ASN A 186 -12.69 16.37 -15.44
CA ASN A 186 -13.43 15.61 -16.43
C ASN A 186 -14.89 16.08 -16.57
N GLU A 187 -15.61 15.50 -17.52
CA GLU A 187 -17.00 15.86 -17.85
C GLU A 187 -17.99 15.67 -16.69
N TYR A 188 -17.60 14.92 -15.66
CA TYR A 188 -18.42 14.66 -14.47
C TYR A 188 -18.02 15.53 -13.27
N GLY A 189 -17.12 16.50 -13.45
CA GLY A 189 -16.68 17.40 -12.39
C GLY A 189 -15.61 16.82 -11.45
N TYR A 190 -15.04 15.65 -11.76
CA TYR A 190 -13.95 15.08 -10.97
C TYR A 190 -12.58 15.51 -11.50
N GLU A 191 -11.66 15.81 -10.59
CA GLU A 191 -10.25 16.01 -10.94
C GLU A 191 -9.62 14.70 -11.41
N GLU A 192 -9.01 14.74 -12.58
CA GLU A 192 -8.23 13.66 -13.19
C GLU A 192 -6.76 14.09 -13.25
N ILE A 193 -5.89 13.16 -12.86
CA ILE A 193 -4.44 13.32 -12.93
C ILE A 193 -3.98 12.91 -14.32
N ILE A 194 -3.29 13.81 -15.00
CA ILE A 194 -2.68 13.59 -16.31
C ILE A 194 -1.16 13.57 -16.11
N PRO A 195 -0.52 12.39 -16.20
CA PRO A 195 0.94 12.29 -16.20
C PRO A 195 1.55 13.04 -17.37
N THR A 196 2.74 13.60 -17.15
CA THR A 196 3.58 14.10 -18.24
C THR A 196 4.45 12.97 -18.81
N LYS A 197 4.98 13.17 -20.02
CA LYS A 197 5.99 12.27 -20.61
C LYS A 197 7.21 12.06 -19.71
N ALA A 198 7.57 13.06 -18.90
CA ALA A 198 8.68 12.95 -17.95
C ALA A 198 8.35 11.95 -16.82
N LEU A 199 7.11 11.94 -16.32
CA LEU A 199 6.69 10.95 -15.33
C LEU A 199 6.58 9.54 -15.94
N GLU A 200 6.06 9.45 -17.17
CA GLU A 200 6.01 8.18 -17.91
C GLU A 200 7.41 7.59 -18.14
N GLN A 201 8.39 8.44 -18.47
CA GLN A 201 9.78 8.03 -18.59
C GLN A 201 10.31 7.51 -17.25
N LYS A 202 10.11 8.23 -16.15
CA LYS A 202 10.52 7.75 -14.81
C LYS A 202 9.84 6.44 -14.40
N ALA A 203 8.57 6.26 -14.77
CA ALA A 203 7.87 4.99 -14.55
C ALA A 203 8.47 3.85 -15.39
N THR A 204 8.87 4.13 -16.63
CA THR A 204 9.59 3.19 -17.50
C THR A 204 10.95 2.83 -16.91
N GLU A 205 11.71 3.81 -16.40
CA GLU A 205 12.96 3.63 -15.66
C GLU A 205 12.76 2.77 -14.40
N LEU A 206 11.65 2.95 -13.68
CA LEU A 206 11.33 2.16 -12.49
C LEU A 206 11.02 0.69 -12.83
N GLN A 207 10.29 0.45 -13.92
CA GLN A 207 10.08 -0.89 -14.45
C GLN A 207 11.40 -1.50 -14.95
N GLY A 208 12.25 -0.71 -15.59
CA GLY A 208 13.59 -1.11 -16.01
C GLY A 208 14.50 -1.48 -14.84
N LEU A 209 14.39 -0.78 -13.70
CA LEU A 209 15.09 -1.12 -12.46
C LEU A 209 14.61 -2.45 -11.89
N LYS A 210 13.30 -2.70 -11.88
CA LYS A 210 12.75 -4.01 -11.49
C LYS A 210 13.29 -5.11 -12.39
N ASN A 211 13.33 -4.91 -13.71
CA ASN A 211 13.88 -5.88 -14.66
C ASN A 211 15.38 -6.12 -14.39
N PHE A 212 16.15 -5.04 -14.18
CA PHE A 212 17.58 -5.10 -13.89
C PHE A 212 17.88 -5.93 -12.65
N LEU A 213 17.17 -5.66 -11.55
CA LEU A 213 17.32 -6.41 -10.31
C LEU A 213 16.86 -7.87 -10.47
N ASN A 214 15.78 -8.10 -11.21
CA ASN A 214 15.22 -9.44 -11.41
C ASN A 214 16.11 -10.32 -12.32
N ASN A 215 16.83 -9.76 -13.27
CA ASN A 215 17.67 -10.50 -14.24
C ASN A 215 19.16 -10.18 -14.08
N PHE A 216 19.56 -9.74 -12.90
CA PHE A 216 20.88 -9.19 -12.61
C PHE A 216 22.07 -10.05 -13.09
N SER A 217 21.97 -11.38 -12.93
CA SER A 217 23.03 -12.30 -13.36
C SER A 217 23.15 -12.48 -14.87
N SER A 218 22.06 -12.29 -15.61
CA SER A 218 21.95 -12.50 -17.06
C SER A 218 22.41 -11.29 -17.88
N ILE A 219 22.63 -10.14 -17.24
CA ILE A 219 23.05 -8.91 -17.92
C ILE A 219 24.55 -9.04 -18.26
N GLU A 220 24.88 -9.10 -19.55
CA GLU A 220 26.25 -9.35 -20.05
C GLU A 220 27.25 -8.24 -19.63
N LYS A 221 26.79 -6.98 -19.58
CA LYS A 221 27.60 -5.84 -19.13
C LYS A 221 27.29 -5.53 -17.67
N LYS A 222 27.95 -6.27 -16.78
CA LYS A 222 28.01 -5.94 -15.35
C LYS A 222 29.10 -4.89 -15.17
N ASP A 223 28.83 -3.64 -15.53
CA ASP A 223 29.70 -2.55 -15.09
C ASP A 223 29.80 -2.62 -13.57
N ALA A 224 31.00 -2.39 -13.01
CA ALA A 224 31.23 -2.48 -11.57
C ALA A 224 30.14 -1.70 -10.84
N ILE A 225 29.38 -2.40 -10.01
CA ILE A 225 28.28 -1.78 -9.30
C ILE A 225 28.88 -0.96 -8.18
N GLN A 226 28.45 0.29 -8.11
CA GLN A 226 28.92 1.18 -7.06
C GLN A 226 28.31 0.69 -5.75
N VAL A 227 29.16 0.40 -4.77
CA VAL A 227 28.77 -0.15 -3.45
C VAL A 227 27.64 0.65 -2.81
N HIS A 228 27.60 1.97 -3.02
CA HIS A 228 26.56 2.83 -2.48
C HIS A 228 25.14 2.55 -3.00
N LEU A 229 24.98 1.87 -4.14
CA LEU A 229 23.67 1.51 -4.71
C LEU A 229 23.11 0.20 -4.14
N TRP A 230 23.91 -0.58 -3.42
CA TRP A 230 23.48 -1.91 -2.96
C TRP A 230 22.37 -1.84 -1.92
N ASP A 231 22.46 -0.90 -0.98
CA ASP A 231 21.41 -0.68 0.01
C ASP A 231 20.09 -0.28 -0.71
N ASP A 232 20.16 0.66 -1.65
CA ASP A 232 19.00 1.08 -2.45
C ASP A 232 18.43 -0.07 -3.28
N TYR A 233 19.28 -0.91 -3.86
CA TYR A 233 18.83 -2.10 -4.60
C TYR A 233 18.08 -3.09 -3.73
N LEU A 234 18.51 -3.32 -2.48
CA LEU A 234 17.79 -4.18 -1.55
C LEU A 234 16.46 -3.56 -1.11
N ILE A 235 16.43 -2.25 -0.87
CA ILE A 235 15.19 -1.50 -0.57
C ILE A 235 14.19 -1.60 -1.73
N TYR A 236 14.63 -1.35 -2.97
CA TYR A 236 13.78 -1.44 -4.16
C TYR A 236 13.40 -2.89 -4.49
N ALA A 237 14.30 -3.85 -4.29
CA ALA A 237 13.97 -5.27 -4.42
C ALA A 237 12.86 -5.68 -3.44
N GLN A 238 12.90 -5.17 -2.21
CA GLN A 238 11.84 -5.36 -1.23
C GLN A 238 10.52 -4.72 -1.70
N LEU A 239 10.55 -3.49 -2.20
CA LEU A 239 9.38 -2.80 -2.77
C LEU A 239 8.72 -3.62 -3.89
N PHE A 240 9.53 -4.17 -4.79
CA PHE A 240 9.09 -5.01 -5.90
C PHE A 240 8.71 -6.45 -5.48
N GLY A 241 9.04 -6.88 -4.26
CA GLY A 241 8.80 -8.24 -3.76
C GLY A 241 9.73 -9.29 -4.34
N ILE A 242 10.97 -8.91 -4.65
CA ILE A 242 12.02 -9.77 -5.22
C ILE A 242 13.31 -9.75 -4.38
N ALA A 243 13.25 -9.29 -3.12
CA ALA A 243 14.40 -9.18 -2.22
C ALA A 243 15.18 -10.50 -2.09
N ASP A 244 14.51 -11.62 -1.79
CA ASP A 244 15.15 -12.94 -1.68
C ASP A 244 15.92 -13.32 -2.95
N LYS A 245 15.36 -13.00 -4.12
CA LYS A 245 15.99 -13.31 -5.40
C LYS A 245 17.25 -12.47 -5.59
N VAL A 246 17.14 -11.16 -5.39
CA VAL A 246 18.26 -10.21 -5.57
C VAL A 246 19.38 -10.52 -4.58
N GLU A 247 19.05 -10.79 -3.32
CA GLU A 247 20.00 -11.18 -2.30
C GLU A 247 20.76 -12.45 -2.70
N ASN A 248 20.06 -13.50 -3.14
CA ASN A 248 20.69 -14.73 -3.59
C ASN A 248 21.63 -14.53 -4.79
N GLU A 249 21.27 -13.65 -5.73
CA GLU A 249 22.13 -13.33 -6.87
C GLU A 249 23.35 -12.48 -6.45
N PHE A 250 23.18 -11.54 -5.51
CA PHE A 250 24.30 -10.75 -4.98
C PHE A 250 25.30 -11.63 -4.22
N LYS A 251 24.81 -12.55 -3.37
CA LYS A 251 25.66 -13.55 -2.68
C LYS A 251 26.51 -14.37 -3.65
N LYS A 252 25.95 -14.75 -4.81
CA LYS A 252 26.67 -15.54 -5.82
C LYS A 252 27.73 -14.73 -6.55
N ILE A 253 27.42 -13.48 -6.90
CA ILE A 253 28.28 -12.65 -7.76
C ILE A 253 29.35 -11.92 -6.95
N TYR A 254 29.03 -11.50 -5.74
CA TYR A 254 29.89 -10.72 -4.87
C TYR A 254 29.94 -11.35 -3.46
N PRO A 255 30.68 -12.45 -3.23
CA PRO A 255 30.65 -13.17 -1.95
C PRO A 255 30.95 -12.31 -0.70
N ASP A 256 31.75 -11.25 -0.86
CA ASP A 256 32.14 -10.35 0.24
C ASP A 256 31.23 -9.12 0.39
N TYR A 257 30.13 -9.03 -0.37
CA TYR A 257 29.30 -7.81 -0.42
C TYR A 257 28.65 -7.46 0.92
N ASN A 258 28.41 -8.46 1.77
CA ASN A 258 27.85 -8.29 3.12
C ASN A 258 28.66 -7.31 3.96
N ASN A 259 29.99 -7.27 3.76
CA ASN A 259 30.88 -6.40 4.52
C ASN A 259 30.89 -4.95 4.00
N LEU A 260 30.23 -4.69 2.87
CA LEU A 260 30.26 -3.43 2.14
C LEU A 260 28.90 -2.72 2.13
N ILE A 261 27.82 -3.42 2.51
CA ILE A 261 26.47 -2.87 2.67
C ILE A 261 26.22 -2.42 4.11
N LYS A 262 25.34 -1.44 4.30
CA LYS A 262 24.90 -1.03 5.64
C LYS A 262 23.81 -1.94 6.16
N ILE A 263 22.94 -2.42 5.27
CA ILE A 263 21.87 -3.35 5.62
C ILE A 263 22.45 -4.76 5.63
N ASP A 264 22.69 -5.31 6.82
CA ASP A 264 23.04 -6.73 6.94
C ASP A 264 21.97 -7.58 6.26
N ILE A 265 22.39 -8.55 5.45
CA ILE A 265 21.53 -9.51 4.76
C ILE A 265 20.57 -10.22 5.70
N ALA A 266 21.03 -10.58 6.90
CA ALA A 266 20.15 -11.20 7.88
C ALA A 266 18.92 -10.31 8.15
N LYS A 267 19.13 -9.00 8.20
CA LYS A 267 18.05 -8.01 8.36
C LYS A 267 17.15 -7.92 7.12
N VAL A 268 17.69 -8.09 5.91
CA VAL A 268 16.87 -8.19 4.68
C VAL A 268 15.92 -9.38 4.76
N ALA A 269 16.42 -10.56 5.12
CA ALA A 269 15.62 -11.77 5.27
C ALA A 269 14.53 -11.61 6.36
N ILE A 270 14.90 -11.04 7.52
CA ILE A 270 13.96 -10.74 8.63
C ILE A 270 12.86 -9.76 8.18
N VAL A 271 13.21 -8.69 7.46
CA VAL A 271 12.20 -7.72 7.00
C VAL A 271 11.31 -8.32 5.92
N ASN A 272 11.85 -9.15 5.03
CA ASN A 272 11.05 -9.82 4.03
C ASN A 272 10.08 -10.84 4.66
N SER A 273 10.51 -11.58 5.70
CA SER A 273 9.64 -12.49 6.45
C SER A 273 8.49 -11.73 7.12
N LEU A 274 8.76 -10.59 7.76
CA LEU A 274 7.75 -9.68 8.31
C LEU A 274 6.75 -9.21 7.25
N ALA A 275 7.23 -8.79 6.07
CA ALA A 275 6.38 -8.34 4.97
C ALA A 275 5.47 -9.47 4.45
N ILE A 276 5.99 -10.69 4.31
CA ILE A 276 5.21 -11.88 3.92
C ILE A 276 4.14 -12.17 4.98
N SER A 277 4.55 -12.18 6.24
CA SER A 277 3.68 -12.46 7.38
C SER A 277 2.52 -11.47 7.46
N LEU A 278 2.83 -10.17 7.30
CA LEU A 278 1.84 -9.11 7.19
C LEU A 278 0.87 -9.31 6.02
N ARG A 279 1.38 -9.67 4.84
CA ARG A 279 0.56 -9.91 3.65
C ARG A 279 -0.45 -11.03 3.88
N LEU A 280 -0.04 -12.11 4.55
CA LEU A 280 -0.91 -13.23 4.90
C LEU A 280 -2.00 -12.79 5.90
N THR A 281 -1.61 -12.00 6.91
CA THR A 281 -2.54 -11.43 7.88
C THR A 281 -3.61 -10.55 7.23
N ILE A 282 -3.22 -9.62 6.35
CA ILE A 282 -4.16 -8.74 5.63
C ILE A 282 -5.12 -9.57 4.76
N ARG A 283 -4.60 -10.56 4.03
CA ARG A 283 -5.41 -11.45 3.19
C ARG A 283 -6.44 -12.24 3.98
N ALA A 284 -6.04 -12.79 5.13
CA ALA A 284 -6.95 -13.53 6.01
C ALA A 284 -8.08 -12.63 6.52
N PHE A 285 -7.75 -11.41 6.95
CA PHE A 285 -8.74 -10.43 7.41
C PHE A 285 -9.75 -10.03 6.32
N ILE A 286 -9.27 -9.70 5.12
CA ILE A 286 -10.14 -9.38 3.97
C ILE A 286 -11.05 -10.56 3.63
N SER A 287 -10.53 -11.79 3.68
CA SER A 287 -11.32 -13.00 3.45
C SER A 287 -12.48 -13.11 4.44
N ILE A 288 -12.22 -12.89 5.74
CA ILE A 288 -13.24 -12.92 6.81
C ILE A 288 -14.31 -11.85 6.59
N LEU A 289 -13.93 -10.62 6.25
CA LEU A 289 -14.88 -9.55 5.95
C LEU A 289 -15.73 -9.83 4.71
N SER A 290 -15.16 -10.51 3.72
CA SER A 290 -15.87 -10.88 2.49
C SER A 290 -16.86 -12.02 2.68
N SER A 291 -16.62 -12.92 3.66
CA SER A 291 -17.57 -13.97 4.03
C SER A 291 -18.68 -13.44 4.93
N SER A 292 -18.37 -12.54 5.87
CA SER A 292 -19.37 -11.95 6.79
C SER A 292 -20.39 -11.03 6.11
N ASN A 293 -20.14 -10.56 4.88
CA ASN A 293 -21.08 -9.74 4.10
C ASN A 293 -21.97 -10.57 3.15
N LYS A 294 -21.88 -11.91 3.19
CA LYS A 294 -22.68 -12.82 2.36
C LYS A 294 -23.81 -13.53 3.13
N ASP A 295 -23.84 -13.37 4.45
CA ASP A 295 -24.88 -13.86 5.36
C ASP A 295 -25.77 -12.69 5.82
#